data_AF-A0A2V4WSW5-F1
#
_entry.id   AF-A0A2V4WSW5-F1
#
_cell.length_a   1.000
_cell.length_b   1.000
_cell.length_c   1.000
_cell.angle_alpha   90.00
_cell.angle_beta   90.00
_cell.angle_gamma   90.00
#
_symmetry.space_group_name_H-M   'P 1'
#
loop_
_entity.id
_entity.type
_entity.pdbx_description
1 polymer ?
#
loop_
_entity_poly.entity_id
_entity_poly.type
_entity_poly.pdbx_seq_one_letter_code
_entity_poly.pdbx_strand_id
1 'polypeptide(L)'
;MGIIATYGQQAWGSVDIHNQVTITASNNTFTFSVDGTPYTITLSNGTYNTIREKHESELVQAITTAASSLSIPVVFRLGGMHYDQKYNVLIVEHIDKVSEHVLDNFTGSANDTLFGIIKFNLPPRD
;
A
#
# COMPACT_ATOMS: atom_id res chain seq x y z
N MET A 1 -18.76 6.60 14.28
CA MET A 1 -17.93 6.07 13.16
C MET A 1 -16.93 7.16 12.82
N GLY A 2 -15.66 6.96 13.20
CA GLY A 2 -14.61 7.98 13.03
C GLY A 2 -14.20 8.09 11.57
N ILE A 3 -14.08 9.31 11.07
CA ILE A 3 -13.62 9.59 9.71
C ILE A 3 -12.19 9.08 9.58
N ILE A 4 -12.01 8.05 8.75
CA ILE A 4 -10.70 7.49 8.40
C ILE A 4 -10.18 8.38 7.28
N ALA A 5 -9.19 9.23 7.57
CA ALA A 5 -8.44 10.04 6.61
C ALA A 5 -9.29 10.98 5.71
N THR A 6 -9.39 12.26 6.09
CA THR A 6 -10.26 13.19 5.35
C THR A 6 -9.70 13.56 3.96
N TYR A 7 -8.38 13.79 3.81
CA TYR A 7 -7.75 14.24 2.55
C TYR A 7 -6.24 13.94 2.51
N GLY A 8 -5.70 13.39 1.42
CA GLY A 8 -4.26 13.29 1.17
C GLY A 8 -3.86 12.54 -0.12
N GLN A 9 -2.66 12.85 -0.61
CA GLN A 9 -2.04 12.23 -1.78
C GLN A 9 -1.45 10.85 -1.47
N GLN A 10 -0.98 10.62 -0.23
CA GLN A 10 -0.32 9.37 0.15
C GLN A 10 -0.92 8.76 1.40
N ALA A 11 -1.28 7.47 1.33
CA ALA A 11 -1.62 6.65 2.46
C ALA A 11 -0.48 5.67 2.76
N TRP A 12 0.03 5.71 3.99
CA TRP A 12 1.12 4.85 4.45
C TRP A 12 0.57 3.77 5.36
N GLY A 13 0.87 2.51 5.06
CA GLY A 13 0.47 1.37 5.88
C GLY A 13 1.20 1.31 7.22
N SER A 14 0.67 0.48 8.12
CA SER A 14 1.24 0.18 9.44
C SER A 14 2.03 -1.11 9.49
N VAL A 15 1.86 -2.00 8.51
CA VAL A 15 2.50 -3.32 8.48
C VAL A 15 3.92 -3.19 7.99
N ASP A 16 4.85 -3.77 8.76
CA ASP A 16 6.24 -3.88 8.36
C ASP A 16 6.44 -5.05 7.39
N ILE A 17 6.73 -4.70 6.13
CA ILE A 17 6.99 -5.63 5.03
C ILE A 17 8.50 -5.85 4.81
N HIS A 18 9.32 -5.66 5.85
CA HIS A 18 10.75 -5.99 5.81
C HIS A 18 11.00 -7.49 5.62
N ASN A 19 12.17 -7.81 5.08
CA ASN A 19 12.67 -9.17 4.85
C ASN A 19 11.81 -10.02 3.91
N GLN A 20 10.78 -10.71 4.40
CA GLN A 20 10.06 -11.73 3.64
C GLN A 20 8.57 -11.76 3.99
N VAL A 21 7.73 -11.74 2.97
CA VAL A 21 6.26 -11.82 3.09
C VAL A 21 5.75 -12.95 2.21
N THR A 22 4.93 -13.84 2.78
CA THR A 22 4.33 -14.96 2.06
C THR A 22 2.85 -14.68 1.74
N ILE A 23 2.51 -14.81 0.46
CA ILE A 23 1.16 -14.73 -0.07
C ILE A 23 0.71 -16.13 -0.51
N THR A 24 -0.49 -16.48 -0.11
CA THR A 24 -1.17 -17.75 -0.37
C THR A 24 -2.61 -17.47 -0.80
N ALA A 25 -3.33 -18.50 -1.23
CA ALA A 25 -4.73 -18.37 -1.62
C ALA A 25 -5.65 -17.84 -0.49
N SER A 26 -5.23 -17.91 0.78
CA SER A 26 -6.03 -17.38 1.90
C SER A 26 -5.75 -15.92 2.24
N ASN A 27 -4.69 -15.30 1.69
CA ASN A 27 -4.28 -13.91 2.00
C ASN A 27 -3.77 -13.14 0.77
N ASN A 28 -4.44 -13.29 -0.38
CA ASN A 28 -3.99 -12.74 -1.65
C ASN A 28 -4.86 -11.60 -2.23
N THR A 29 -5.91 -11.14 -1.54
CA THR A 29 -6.70 -10.01 -2.03
C THR A 29 -6.41 -8.75 -1.23
N PHE A 30 -6.07 -7.66 -1.93
CA PHE A 30 -5.85 -6.35 -1.35
C PHE A 30 -6.86 -5.37 -1.94
N THR A 31 -7.73 -4.83 -1.11
CA THR A 31 -8.80 -3.92 -1.53
C THR A 31 -8.62 -2.57 -0.87
N PHE A 32 -8.83 -1.49 -1.62
CA PHE A 32 -8.79 -0.11 -1.13
C PHE A 32 -9.71 0.74 -2.02
N SER A 33 -10.02 1.95 -1.59
CA SER A 33 -10.78 2.90 -2.39
C SER A 33 -9.96 4.14 -2.71
N VAL A 34 -10.18 4.67 -3.91
CA VAL A 34 -9.62 5.94 -4.37
C VAL A 34 -10.79 6.82 -4.78
N ASP A 35 -10.96 7.95 -4.10
CA ASP A 35 -12.06 8.90 -4.31
C ASP A 35 -13.43 8.21 -4.31
N GLY A 36 -13.62 7.28 -3.38
CA GLY A 36 -14.84 6.48 -3.23
C GLY A 36 -15.02 5.34 -4.24
N THR A 37 -14.09 5.17 -5.19
CA THR A 37 -14.09 4.04 -6.14
C THR A 37 -13.28 2.88 -5.57
N PRO A 38 -13.87 1.70 -5.31
CA PRO A 38 -13.15 0.56 -4.79
C PRO A 38 -12.35 -0.16 -5.89
N TYR A 39 -11.14 -0.59 -5.54
CA TYR A 39 -10.26 -1.41 -6.35
C TYR A 39 -9.82 -2.64 -5.56
N THR A 40 -9.80 -3.81 -6.22
CA THR A 40 -9.29 -5.04 -5.63
C THR A 40 -8.17 -5.59 -6.50
N ILE A 41 -7.01 -5.80 -5.88
CA ILE A 41 -5.83 -6.43 -6.46
C ILE A 41 -5.77 -7.87 -5.95
N THR A 42 -5.61 -8.82 -6.86
CA THR A 42 -5.32 -10.22 -6.52
C THR A 42 -3.84 -10.51 -6.78
N LEU A 43 -3.11 -10.89 -5.74
CA LEU A 43 -1.69 -11.23 -5.81
C LEU A 43 -1.51 -12.71 -6.14
N SER A 44 -0.45 -13.04 -6.88
CA SER A 44 -0.03 -14.41 -7.08
C SER A 44 0.49 -15.00 -5.77
N ASN A 45 0.31 -16.31 -5.60
CA ASN A 45 0.93 -17.01 -4.47
C ASN A 45 2.45 -16.98 -4.63
N GLY A 46 3.16 -16.76 -3.53
CA GLY A 46 4.61 -16.66 -3.56
C GLY A 46 5.16 -16.11 -2.26
N THR A 47 6.47 -16.17 -2.16
CA THR A 47 7.22 -15.56 -1.06
C THR A 47 8.06 -14.43 -1.65
N TYR A 48 7.82 -13.23 -1.16
CA TYR A 48 8.38 -11.99 -1.71
C TYR A 48 9.36 -11.39 -0.72
N ASN A 49 10.54 -11.03 -1.21
CA ASN A 49 11.59 -10.45 -0.40
C ASN A 49 11.66 -8.94 -0.55
N THR A 50 12.01 -8.27 0.55
CA THR A 50 12.30 -6.84 0.61
C THR A 50 13.75 -6.65 1.04
N ILE A 51 14.56 -6.03 0.17
CA ILE A 51 15.96 -5.71 0.44
C ILE A 51 16.04 -4.22 0.73
N ARG A 52 16.03 -3.90 2.02
CA ARG A 52 15.96 -2.52 2.49
C ARG A 52 17.16 -1.68 2.04
N GLU A 53 18.36 -2.25 2.08
CA GLU A 53 19.61 -1.58 1.70
C GLU A 53 19.61 -1.12 0.24
N LYS A 54 18.80 -1.77 -0.60
CA LYS A 54 18.62 -1.45 -2.01
C LYS A 54 17.35 -0.65 -2.29
N HIS A 55 16.49 -0.45 -1.28
CA HIS A 55 15.16 0.13 -1.45
C HIS A 55 14.31 -0.66 -2.48
N GLU A 56 14.45 -1.98 -2.49
CA GLU A 56 13.79 -2.89 -3.44
C GLU A 56 12.83 -3.83 -2.69
N SER A 57 11.64 -4.05 -3.26
CA SER A 57 10.67 -5.01 -2.73
C SER A 57 10.00 -5.76 -3.86
N GLU A 58 10.19 -7.08 -3.90
CA GLU A 58 9.51 -7.98 -4.83
C GLU A 58 7.98 -7.92 -4.63
N LEU A 59 7.54 -7.66 -3.40
CA LEU A 59 6.12 -7.53 -3.06
C LEU A 59 5.51 -6.27 -3.68
N VAL A 60 6.19 -5.11 -3.56
CA VAL A 60 5.73 -3.86 -4.18
C VAL A 60 5.70 -3.98 -5.71
N GLN A 61 6.68 -4.68 -6.30
CA GLN A 61 6.68 -4.99 -7.73
C GLN A 61 5.51 -5.89 -8.13
N ALA A 62 5.19 -6.92 -7.32
CA ALA A 62 4.06 -7.80 -7.56
C ALA A 62 2.71 -7.06 -7.47
N ILE A 63 2.53 -6.19 -6.48
CA ILE A 63 1.35 -5.32 -6.35
C ILE A 63 1.23 -4.42 -7.58
N THR A 64 2.32 -3.77 -7.98
CA THR A 64 2.34 -2.89 -9.17
C THR A 64 1.97 -3.66 -10.44
N THR A 65 2.52 -4.86 -10.61
CA THR A 65 2.23 -5.72 -11.77
C THR A 65 0.75 -6.11 -11.80
N ALA A 66 0.20 -6.55 -10.67
CA ALA A 66 -1.20 -6.95 -10.57
C ALA A 66 -2.18 -5.78 -10.74
N ALA A 67 -1.77 -4.55 -10.36
CA ALA A 67 -2.55 -3.33 -10.55
C ALA A 67 -2.52 -2.78 -11.99
N SER A 68 -1.50 -3.13 -12.79
CA SER A 68 -1.24 -2.50 -14.09
C SER A 68 -2.39 -2.60 -15.10
N SER A 69 -3.23 -3.63 -14.99
CA SER A 69 -4.40 -3.84 -15.85
C SER A 69 -5.69 -3.18 -15.35
N LEU A 70 -5.68 -2.60 -14.14
CA LEU A 70 -6.87 -2.12 -13.45
C LEU A 70 -7.09 -0.60 -13.60
N SER A 71 -6.23 0.10 -14.35
CA SER A 71 -6.30 1.55 -14.58
C SER A 71 -6.51 2.37 -13.31
N ILE A 72 -5.85 1.96 -12.21
CA ILE A 72 -5.98 2.59 -10.90
C ILE A 72 -5.15 3.88 -10.88
N PRO A 73 -5.68 5.02 -10.39
CA PRO A 73 -4.95 6.30 -10.37
C PRO A 73 -3.94 6.40 -9.21
N VAL A 74 -3.23 5.32 -8.90
CA VAL A 74 -2.22 5.28 -7.84
C VAL A 74 -0.96 4.55 -8.28
N VAL A 75 0.15 4.85 -7.60
CA VAL A 75 1.38 4.06 -7.63
C VAL A 75 1.67 3.50 -6.25
N PHE A 76 2.32 2.33 -6.22
CA PHE A 76 2.73 1.66 -5.00
C PHE A 76 4.22 1.87 -4.77
N ARG A 77 4.60 2.21 -3.54
CA ARG A 77 6.00 2.47 -3.18
C ARG A 77 6.41 1.77 -1.89
N LEU A 78 7.71 1.55 -1.75
CA LEU A 78 8.33 1.13 -0.51
C LEU A 78 8.63 2.36 0.35
N GLY A 79 7.93 2.51 1.47
CA GLY A 79 8.21 3.55 2.46
C GLY A 79 9.21 3.08 3.50
N GLY A 80 10.07 3.99 3.98
CA GLY A 80 10.91 3.76 5.16
C GLY A 80 10.42 4.63 6.32
N MET A 81 10.11 4.03 7.47
CA MET A 81 9.82 4.76 8.70
C MET A 81 10.97 4.60 9.70
N HIS A 82 11.32 5.68 10.38
CA HIS A 82 12.40 5.71 11.37
C HIS A 82 11.86 6.33 12.68
N TYR A 83 11.23 5.47 13.50
CA TYR A 83 10.93 5.77 14.90
C TYR A 83 12.06 5.16 15.76
N ASP A 84 11.74 4.23 16.66
CA ASP A 84 12.72 3.50 17.48
C ASP A 84 13.29 2.26 16.75
N GLN A 85 12.55 1.78 15.75
CA GLN A 85 12.93 0.71 14.84
C GLN A 85 12.70 1.18 13.40
N LYS A 86 13.42 0.55 12.47
CA LYS A 86 13.41 0.90 11.05
C LYS A 86 12.44 -0.03 10.34
N TYR A 87 11.29 0.49 9.93
CA TYR A 87 10.23 -0.26 9.25
C TYR A 87 10.26 -0.01 7.75
N ASN A 88 9.87 -1.02 6.98
CA ASN A 88 9.51 -0.87 5.58
C ASN A 88 8.01 -1.04 5.42
N VAL A 89 7.33 -0.09 4.80
CA VAL A 89 5.86 -0.11 4.68
C VAL A 89 5.43 0.03 3.23
N LEU A 90 4.22 -0.41 2.92
CA LEU A 90 3.57 -0.09 1.66
C LEU A 90 3.03 1.36 1.71
N ILE A 91 3.35 2.14 0.68
CA ILE A 91 2.72 3.44 0.42
C ILE A 91 1.84 3.30 -0.82
N VAL A 92 0.61 3.80 -0.72
CA VAL A 92 -0.27 4.05 -1.87
C VAL A 92 -0.27 5.56 -2.12
N GLU A 93 0.19 5.98 -3.30
CA GLU A 93 0.32 7.39 -3.69
C GLU A 93 -0.54 7.67 -4.91
N HIS A 94 -1.42 8.67 -4.83
CA HIS A 94 -2.21 9.14 -5.96
C HIS A 94 -1.30 9.76 -7.03
N ILE A 95 -1.62 9.53 -8.31
CA ILE A 95 -0.82 10.04 -9.44
C ILE A 95 -0.96 11.54 -9.65
N ASP A 96 -2.12 12.13 -9.32
CA ASP A 96 -2.28 13.58 -9.20
C ASP A 96 -1.58 14.06 -7.93
N LYS A 97 -0.63 14.98 -8.12
CA LYS A 97 0.22 15.56 -7.08
C LYS A 97 -0.17 16.98 -6.69
N VAL A 98 -1.26 17.48 -7.24
CA VAL A 98 -1.70 18.86 -7.06
C VAL A 98 -2.92 18.91 -6.16
N SER A 99 -3.86 17.99 -6.38
CA SER A 99 -5.14 17.96 -5.65
C SER A 99 -5.09 17.02 -4.45
N GLU A 100 -5.91 17.32 -3.44
CA GLU A 100 -6.19 16.36 -2.38
C GLU A 100 -7.09 15.23 -2.89
N HIS A 101 -6.80 14.00 -2.47
CA HIS A 101 -7.57 12.80 -2.80
C HIS A 101 -7.96 12.03 -1.55
N VAL A 102 -8.89 11.10 -1.67
CA VAL A 102 -9.26 10.18 -0.58
C VAL A 102 -8.75 8.79 -0.90
N LEU A 103 -7.83 8.30 -0.06
CA LEU A 103 -7.31 6.94 -0.09
C LEU A 103 -7.72 6.23 1.20
N ASP A 104 -8.71 5.35 1.13
CA ASP A 104 -9.32 4.72 2.31
C ASP A 104 -9.79 3.29 2.06
N ASN A 105 -10.57 2.73 3.01
CA ASN A 105 -11.18 1.40 2.91
C ASN A 105 -10.20 0.25 2.61
N PHE A 106 -8.99 0.34 3.17
CA PHE A 106 -7.97 -0.71 3.11
C PHE A 106 -8.46 -2.00 3.80
N THR A 107 -8.71 -3.04 3.01
CA THR A 107 -9.32 -4.31 3.39
C THR A 107 -8.85 -5.44 2.45
N GLY A 108 -9.54 -6.58 2.45
CA GLY A 108 -9.15 -7.78 1.69
C GLY A 108 -8.36 -8.76 2.55
N SER A 109 -8.22 -9.99 2.07
CA SER A 109 -7.60 -11.08 2.84
C SER A 109 -6.11 -10.86 3.09
N ALA A 110 -5.46 -10.04 2.28
CA ALA A 110 -4.05 -9.69 2.40
C ALA A 110 -3.80 -8.47 3.29
N ASN A 111 -4.82 -7.73 3.73
CA ASN A 111 -4.63 -6.42 4.35
C ASN A 111 -3.70 -6.46 5.57
N ASP A 112 -3.94 -7.39 6.49
CA ASP A 112 -3.14 -7.54 7.70
C ASP A 112 -1.68 -7.98 7.41
N THR A 113 -1.44 -8.53 6.23
CA THR A 113 -0.10 -8.94 5.75
C THR A 113 0.63 -7.81 5.01
N LEU A 114 -0.09 -6.86 4.39
CA LEU A 114 0.49 -5.89 3.46
C LEU A 114 0.47 -4.44 3.96
N PHE A 115 -0.63 -4.03 4.60
CA PHE A 115 -0.93 -2.62 4.82
C PHE A 115 -1.45 -2.35 6.24
N GLY A 116 -2.38 -3.15 6.75
CA GLY A 116 -3.00 -2.99 8.06
C GLY A 116 -3.87 -1.75 8.11
N ILE A 117 -3.52 -0.80 8.98
CA ILE A 117 -4.23 0.48 9.11
C ILE A 117 -3.42 1.62 8.50
N ILE A 118 -4.11 2.72 8.17
CA ILE A 118 -3.45 3.96 7.75
C ILE A 118 -2.66 4.51 8.94
N LYS A 119 -1.33 4.54 8.81
CA LYS A 119 -0.42 5.13 9.78
C LYS A 119 -0.22 6.62 9.53
N PHE A 120 -0.10 7.01 8.27
CA PHE A 120 -0.06 8.41 7.84
C PHE A 120 -0.93 8.62 6.62
N ASN A 121 -1.59 9.77 6.58
CA ASN A 121 -2.21 10.32 5.39
C ASN A 121 -1.57 11.69 5.12
N LEU A 122 -0.82 11.80 4.02
CA LEU A 122 -0.04 12.99 3.72
C LEU A 122 -0.72 13.80 2.60
N PRO A 123 -0.86 15.13 2.74
CA PRO A 123 -1.34 15.99 1.65
C PRO A 123 -0.34 15.99 0.49
N PRO A 124 -0.74 16.51 -0.68
CA PRO A 124 0.16 16.70 -1.81
C PRO A 124 1.45 17.42 -1.42
N ARG A 125 2.59 16.96 -1.94
CA ARG A 125 3.91 17.59 -1.75
C ARG A 125 4.63 17.70 -3.09
N ASP A 126 5.24 18.86 -3.32
CA ASP A 126 6.12 19.15 -4.46
C ASP A 126 7.42 18.33 -4.43
#